data_AF-A0A7K5Z6D6-F1
#
_entry.id   AF-A0A7K5Z6D6-F1
#
_cell.length_a   1.000
_cell.length_b   1.000
_cell.length_c   1.000
_cell.angle_alpha   90.00
_cell.angle_beta   90.00
_cell.angle_gamma   90.00
#
_symmetry.space_group_name_H-M   'P 1'
#
loop_
_entity.id
_entity.type
_entity.pdbx_description
1 polymer ?
#
loop_
_entity_poly.entity_id
_entity_poly.type
_entity_poly.pdbx_seq_one_letter_code
_entity_poly.pdbx_strand_id
1 'polypeptide(L)'
;QQKIELPVTENVQTIPPPYVVRTILVFGRPGCQPQFSMSEQMKKMLQCPYFFFDVVYIHNGAEEKDDETSWKEMYAFFSSLDTKGTNYKYAVGLAGPALELHNCMAKLLAHPLQRPCQPHAAYALLGDDEPPEAEATV
;
A
#
# COMPACT_ATOMS: atom_id res chain seq x y z
N GLN A 1 -4.58 25.40 1.75
CA GLN A 1 -3.90 24.09 1.91
C GLN A 1 -2.70 24.30 2.81
N GLN A 2 -2.53 23.50 3.86
CA GLN A 2 -1.29 23.45 4.63
C GLN A 2 -0.21 22.77 3.80
N LYS A 3 1.00 23.36 3.76
CA LYS A 3 2.18 22.71 3.22
C LYS A 3 2.80 21.87 4.33
N ILE A 4 2.86 20.56 4.14
CA ILE A 4 3.56 19.64 5.03
C ILE A 4 4.98 19.48 4.47
N GLU A 5 5.98 19.75 5.29
CA GLU A 5 7.39 19.53 4.96
C GLU A 5 7.79 18.10 5.33
N LEU A 6 8.87 17.59 4.72
CA LEU A 6 9.41 16.29 5.08
C LEU A 6 10.34 16.45 6.29
N PRO A 7 10.26 15.57 7.29
CA PRO A 7 11.11 15.67 8.47
C PRO A 7 12.56 15.29 8.11
N VAL A 8 13.50 15.88 8.84
CA VAL A 8 14.94 15.65 8.70
C VAL A 8 15.53 15.42 10.08
N THR A 9 16.54 14.56 10.15
CA THR A 9 17.28 14.22 11.36
C THR A 9 18.77 14.22 11.04
N GLU A 10 19.62 14.50 12.03
CA GLU A 10 21.09 14.43 11.85
C GLU A 10 21.56 13.02 11.48
N ASN A 11 20.94 11.98 12.07
CA ASN A 11 21.24 10.59 11.76
C ASN A 11 19.95 9.76 11.63
N VAL A 12 19.64 9.34 10.41
CA VAL A 12 18.41 8.61 10.08
C VAL A 12 18.34 7.19 10.65
N GLN A 13 19.48 6.61 11.05
CA GLN A 13 19.56 5.24 11.56
C GLN A 13 19.33 5.15 13.07
N THR A 14 19.53 6.25 13.80
CA THR A 14 19.53 6.23 15.28
C THR A 14 18.61 7.27 15.91
N ILE A 15 18.30 8.36 15.21
CA ILE A 15 17.43 9.42 15.72
C ILE A 15 16.04 9.25 15.10
N PRO A 16 14.98 9.02 15.89
CA PRO A 16 13.63 8.97 15.37
C PRO A 16 13.18 10.37 14.89
N PRO A 17 12.43 10.47 13.79
CA PRO A 17 11.91 11.75 13.33
C PRO A 17 10.78 12.24 14.25
N PRO A 18 10.49 13.54 14.27
CA PRO A 18 9.38 14.10 15.05
C PRO A 18 8.00 13.63 14.54
N TYR A 19 7.91 13.23 13.27
CA TYR A 19 6.72 12.67 12.63
C TYR A 19 7.13 11.87 11.39
N VAL A 20 6.18 11.17 10.79
CA VAL A 20 6.34 10.52 9.48
C VAL A 20 5.21 10.98 8.55
N VAL A 21 5.47 11.00 7.25
CA VAL A 21 4.47 11.34 6.24
C VAL A 21 4.10 10.07 5.48
N ARG A 22 2.82 9.72 5.49
CA ARG A 22 2.30 8.54 4.80
C ARG A 22 1.13 8.91 3.92
N THR A 23 1.18 8.49 2.67
CA THR A 23 0.06 8.56 1.74
C THR A 23 -0.45 7.15 1.48
N ILE A 24 -1.76 6.96 1.60
CA ILE A 24 -2.45 5.73 1.17
C ILE A 24 -3.26 6.11 -0.07
N LEU A 25 -2.86 5.57 -1.22
CA LEU A 25 -3.58 5.74 -2.48
C LEU A 25 -4.53 4.57 -2.68
N VAL A 26 -5.83 4.84 -2.73
CA VAL A 26 -6.83 3.90 -3.26
C VAL A 26 -7.07 4.26 -4.73
N PHE A 27 -6.68 3.39 -5.64
CA PHE A 27 -6.77 3.63 -7.08
C PHE A 27 -7.62 2.54 -7.74
N GLY A 28 -8.62 2.92 -8.53
CA GLY A 28 -9.56 1.96 -9.13
C GLY A 28 -10.06 2.33 -10.53
N ARG A 29 -9.31 3.16 -11.28
CA ARG A 29 -9.71 3.57 -12.63
C ARG A 29 -9.19 2.58 -13.68
N PRO A 30 -10.07 1.97 -14.50
CA PRO A 30 -9.65 1.19 -15.66
C PRO A 30 -9.13 2.10 -16.79
N GLY A 31 -8.25 1.56 -17.64
CA GLY A 31 -7.84 2.17 -18.91
C GLY A 31 -7.06 3.50 -18.87
N CYS A 32 -6.69 4.03 -17.70
CA CYS A 32 -5.91 5.26 -17.60
C CYS A 32 -4.45 4.91 -17.34
N GLN A 33 -3.59 4.97 -18.36
CA GLN A 33 -2.14 4.96 -18.09
C GLN A 33 -1.80 6.19 -17.24
N PRO A 34 -0.96 6.03 -16.20
CA PRO A 34 -0.67 7.13 -15.32
C PRO A 34 0.18 8.13 -16.13
N GLN A 35 -0.37 9.31 -16.41
CA GLN A 35 0.43 10.42 -16.92
C GLN A 35 1.32 10.92 -15.79
N PHE A 36 2.45 10.24 -15.64
CA PHE A 36 3.34 10.42 -14.51
C PHE A 36 4.66 11.00 -14.99
N SER A 37 4.91 12.26 -14.63
CA SER A 37 6.24 12.84 -14.77
C SER A 37 6.93 12.79 -13.41
N MET A 38 8.01 12.01 -13.33
CA MET A 38 8.80 11.89 -12.12
C MET A 38 9.68 13.13 -11.95
N SER A 39 9.08 14.20 -11.44
CA SER A 39 9.79 15.45 -11.11
C SER A 39 10.91 15.20 -10.10
N GLU A 40 11.94 16.05 -10.10
CA GLU A 40 13.04 15.95 -9.13
C GLU A 40 12.55 16.08 -7.68
N GLN A 41 11.52 16.88 -7.44
CA GLN A 41 10.88 17.02 -6.14
C GLN A 41 10.24 15.70 -5.70
N MET A 42 9.59 15.00 -6.63
CA MET A 42 8.96 13.71 -6.34
C MET A 42 9.99 12.61 -6.07
N LYS A 43 11.12 12.62 -6.79
CA LYS A 43 12.25 11.72 -6.49
C LYS A 43 12.80 11.95 -5.09
N LYS A 44 13.04 13.21 -4.71
CA LYS A 44 13.48 13.58 -3.35
C LYS A 44 12.49 13.13 -2.28
N MET A 45 11.19 13.27 -2.56
CA MET A 45 10.14 12.81 -1.66
C MET A 45 10.16 11.29 -1.49
N LEU A 46 10.23 10.53 -2.58
CA LEU A 46 10.28 9.05 -2.53
C LEU A 46 11.58 8.52 -1.89
N GLN A 47 12.68 9.25 -2.02
CA GLN A 47 13.97 8.93 -1.38
C GLN A 47 14.00 9.27 0.12
N CYS A 48 13.12 10.14 0.61
CA CYS A 48 13.07 10.48 2.04
C CYS A 48 12.75 9.24 2.87
N PRO A 49 13.54 8.88 3.90
CA PRO A 49 13.30 7.69 4.72
C PRO A 49 11.98 7.76 5.52
N TYR A 50 11.45 8.96 5.75
CA TYR A 50 10.26 9.23 6.54
C TYR A 50 9.01 9.49 5.71
N PHE A 51 9.09 9.31 4.39
CA PHE A 51 7.96 9.32 3.48
C PHE A 51 7.60 7.89 3.05
N PHE A 52 6.31 7.57 3.10
CA PHE A 52 5.76 6.25 2.75
C PHE A 52 4.59 6.41 1.78
N PHE A 53 4.56 5.57 0.75
CA PHE A 53 3.54 5.61 -0.29
C PHE A 53 2.93 4.23 -0.48
N ASP A 54 1.82 3.98 0.22
CA ASP A 54 1.11 2.71 0.14
C ASP A 54 -0.02 2.77 -0.88
N VAL A 55 -0.31 1.63 -1.50
CA VAL A 55 -1.29 1.54 -2.57
C VAL A 55 -2.27 0.40 -2.33
N VAL A 56 -3.55 0.68 -2.52
CA VAL A 56 -4.60 -0.31 -2.72
C VAL A 56 -5.13 -0.13 -4.13
N TYR A 57 -4.79 -1.06 -5.01
CA TYR A 57 -5.20 -1.05 -6.40
C TYR A 57 -6.42 -1.95 -6.61
N ILE A 58 -7.53 -1.36 -7.06
CA ILE A 58 -8.77 -2.05 -7.38
C ILE A 58 -8.81 -2.26 -8.89
N HIS A 59 -8.85 -3.50 -9.36
CA HIS A 59 -8.78 -3.83 -10.78
C HIS A 59 -9.99 -4.64 -11.25
N ASN A 60 -10.38 -4.48 -12.52
CA ASN A 60 -11.44 -5.30 -13.15
C ASN A 60 -10.97 -6.74 -13.43
N GLY A 61 -9.68 -7.04 -13.27
CA GLY A 61 -9.14 -8.38 -13.47
C GLY A 61 -9.16 -8.76 -14.94
N ALA A 62 -9.42 -10.05 -15.21
CA ALA A 62 -9.44 -10.63 -16.56
C ALA A 62 -10.80 -10.54 -17.26
N GLU A 63 -11.82 -9.96 -16.61
CA GLU A 63 -13.18 -9.91 -17.17
C GLU A 63 -13.24 -9.07 -18.46
N GLU A 64 -12.30 -8.14 -18.64
CA GLU A 64 -12.07 -7.45 -19.91
C GLU A 64 -10.89 -8.12 -20.64
N LYS A 65 -11.19 -8.98 -21.62
CA LYS A 65 -10.22 -9.75 -22.41
C LYS A 65 -9.17 -8.90 -23.15
N ASP A 66 -9.35 -7.58 -23.22
CA ASP A 66 -8.41 -6.61 -23.82
C ASP A 66 -7.51 -5.89 -22.79
N ASP A 67 -7.77 -6.05 -21.48
CA ASP A 67 -7.20 -5.18 -20.43
C ASP A 67 -6.34 -5.92 -19.37
N GLU A 68 -6.14 -7.24 -19.52
CA GLU A 68 -5.27 -8.02 -18.61
C GLU A 68 -3.82 -7.49 -18.52
N THR A 69 -3.30 -6.96 -19.64
CA THR A 69 -1.95 -6.41 -19.71
C THR A 69 -1.87 -5.07 -19.00
N SER A 70 -2.95 -4.27 -19.03
CA SER A 70 -2.94 -2.88 -18.56
C SER A 70 -2.91 -2.76 -17.03
N TRP A 71 -3.63 -3.64 -16.31
CA TRP A 71 -3.65 -3.58 -14.85
C TRP A 71 -2.35 -4.11 -14.21
N LYS A 72 -1.72 -5.12 -14.82
CA LYS A 72 -0.40 -5.63 -14.37
C LYS A 72 0.69 -4.59 -14.57
N GLU A 73 0.68 -3.88 -15.71
CA GLU A 73 1.57 -2.76 -15.96
C GLU A 73 1.39 -1.64 -14.93
N MET A 74 0.14 -1.30 -14.60
CA MET A 74 -0.18 -0.33 -13.54
C MET A 74 0.36 -0.77 -12.17
N TYR A 75 0.14 -2.04 -11.82
CA TYR A 75 0.63 -2.61 -10.56
C TYR A 75 2.17 -2.63 -10.50
N ALA A 76 2.83 -2.96 -11.62
CA ALA A 76 4.28 -2.90 -11.76
C ALA A 76 4.80 -1.46 -11.67
N PHE A 77 4.08 -0.50 -12.26
CA PHE A 77 4.39 0.92 -12.13
C PHE A 77 4.36 1.38 -10.67
N PHE A 78 3.31 1.09 -9.90
CA PHE A 78 3.28 1.40 -8.47
C PHE A 78 4.41 0.69 -7.71
N SER A 79 4.77 -0.51 -8.13
CA SER A 79 5.92 -1.23 -7.55
C SER A 79 7.24 -0.50 -7.81
N SER A 80 7.42 0.10 -8.99
CA SER A 80 8.62 0.87 -9.33
C SER A 80 8.83 2.14 -8.50
N LEU A 81 7.76 2.66 -7.86
CA LEU A 81 7.85 3.84 -6.99
C LEU A 81 8.45 3.51 -5.61
N ASP A 82 8.53 2.24 -5.24
CA ASP A 82 9.05 1.77 -3.96
C ASP A 82 10.53 1.41 -4.04
N THR A 83 11.37 2.45 -4.02
CA THR A 83 12.84 2.29 -4.11
C THR A 83 13.47 1.72 -2.85
N LYS A 84 12.75 1.70 -1.73
CA LYS A 84 13.25 1.29 -0.40
C LYS A 84 12.74 -0.08 0.05
N GLY A 85 11.71 -0.62 -0.62
CA GLY A 85 11.06 -1.86 -0.22
C GLY A 85 10.21 -1.74 1.05
N THR A 86 9.85 -0.52 1.45
CA THR A 86 9.13 -0.24 2.70
C THR A 86 7.67 0.12 2.49
N ASN A 87 7.23 0.28 1.24
CA ASN A 87 5.83 0.54 0.91
C ASN A 87 5.03 -0.77 0.87
N TYR A 88 3.78 -0.70 1.30
CA TYR A 88 2.82 -1.81 1.18
C TYR A 88 1.93 -1.57 -0.04
N LYS A 89 1.72 -2.63 -0.82
CA LYS A 89 0.95 -2.61 -2.06
C LYS A 89 0.00 -3.79 -2.06
N TYR A 90 -1.29 -3.52 -2.26
CA TYR A 90 -2.33 -4.53 -2.36
C TYR A 90 -3.07 -4.39 -3.68
N ALA A 91 -3.46 -5.52 -4.26
CA ALA A 91 -4.37 -5.59 -5.40
C ALA A 91 -5.65 -6.31 -4.95
N VAL A 92 -6.81 -5.76 -5.31
CA VAL A 92 -8.14 -6.29 -4.99
C VAL A 92 -8.97 -6.29 -6.27
N GLY A 93 -9.67 -7.40 -6.55
CA GLY A 93 -10.56 -7.49 -7.69
C GLY A 93 -11.85 -6.70 -7.44
N LEU A 94 -12.35 -5.96 -8.44
CA LEU A 94 -13.60 -5.21 -8.34
C LEU A 94 -14.81 -6.13 -8.10
N ALA A 95 -14.81 -7.32 -8.71
CA ALA A 95 -15.82 -8.36 -8.53
C ALA A 95 -15.63 -9.19 -7.25
N GLY A 96 -14.54 -8.96 -6.51
CA GLY A 96 -14.24 -9.66 -5.26
C GLY A 96 -15.15 -9.23 -4.11
N PRO A 97 -15.23 -10.02 -3.03
CA PRO A 97 -15.99 -9.64 -1.85
C PRO A 97 -15.36 -8.42 -1.17
N ALA A 98 -16.19 -7.52 -0.65
CA ALA A 98 -15.74 -6.32 0.09
C ALA A 98 -14.80 -6.66 1.27
N LEU A 99 -14.91 -7.86 1.82
CA LEU A 99 -14.02 -8.39 2.86
C LEU A 99 -12.53 -8.28 2.49
N GLU A 100 -12.15 -8.53 1.23
CA GLU A 100 -10.75 -8.42 0.79
C GLU A 100 -10.22 -7.01 0.91
N LEU A 101 -11.05 -6.01 0.54
CA LEU A 101 -10.71 -4.60 0.69
C LEU A 101 -10.54 -4.23 2.17
N HIS A 102 -11.48 -4.66 3.03
CA HIS A 102 -11.39 -4.44 4.48
C HIS A 102 -10.12 -5.07 5.07
N ASN A 103 -9.81 -6.30 4.71
CA ASN A 103 -8.60 -7.00 5.14
C ASN A 103 -7.34 -6.26 4.69
N CYS A 104 -7.29 -5.73 3.47
CA CYS A 104 -6.16 -4.95 2.99
C CYS A 104 -6.00 -3.63 3.77
N MET A 105 -7.11 -2.92 4.01
CA MET A 105 -7.08 -1.67 4.78
C MET A 105 -6.65 -1.90 6.24
N ALA A 106 -7.09 -3.00 6.86
CA ALA A 106 -6.67 -3.37 8.22
C ALA A 106 -5.15 -3.59 8.31
N LYS A 107 -4.55 -4.27 7.32
CA LYS A 107 -3.08 -4.46 7.25
C LYS A 107 -2.31 -3.14 7.13
N LEU A 108 -2.93 -2.11 6.56
CA LEU A 108 -2.35 -0.78 6.46
C LEU A 108 -2.44 0.03 7.77
N LEU A 109 -3.11 -0.43 8.83
CA LEU A 109 -3.11 0.27 10.12
C LEU A 109 -1.72 0.26 10.79
N ALA A 110 -0.86 -0.69 10.45
CA ALA A 110 0.48 -0.80 11.02
C ALA A 110 1.32 0.46 10.77
N HIS A 111 2.00 0.94 11.81
CA HIS A 111 2.86 2.12 11.72
C HIS A 111 4.03 1.85 10.74
N PRO A 112 4.34 2.75 9.79
CA PRO A 112 5.27 2.46 8.71
C PRO A 112 6.72 2.21 9.14
N LEU A 113 7.16 2.77 10.28
CA LEU A 113 8.48 2.47 10.88
C LEU A 113 8.50 1.22 11.77
N GLN A 114 7.35 0.62 12.08
CA GLN A 114 7.26 -0.54 12.99
C GLN A 114 6.77 -1.81 12.30
N ARG A 115 6.21 -1.69 11.09
CA ARG A 115 5.82 -2.85 10.28
C ARG A 115 7.04 -3.50 9.64
N PRO A 116 7.05 -4.84 9.50
CA PRO A 116 8.09 -5.51 8.73
C PRO A 116 7.90 -5.23 7.22
N CYS A 117 8.83 -5.66 6.37
CA CYS A 117 8.60 -5.68 4.92
C CYS A 117 7.36 -6.53 4.60
N GLN A 118 6.59 -6.15 3.58
CA GLN A 118 5.31 -6.81 3.27
C GLN A 118 5.38 -8.35 3.16
N PRO A 119 6.42 -8.96 2.54
CA PRO A 119 6.53 -10.42 2.48
C PRO A 119 6.69 -11.12 3.83
N HIS A 120 7.11 -10.38 4.87
CA HIS A 120 7.32 -10.91 6.22
C HIS A 120 6.11 -10.65 7.15
N ALA A 121 5.08 -9.95 6.67
CA ALA A 121 3.89 -9.67 7.46
C ALA A 121 2.93 -10.88 7.43
N ALA A 122 2.78 -11.55 8.58
CA ALA A 122 1.85 -12.65 8.78
C ALA A 122 0.87 -12.32 9.93
N TYR A 123 -0.39 -12.71 9.77
CA TYR A 123 -1.48 -12.37 10.70
C TYR A 123 -2.21 -13.59 11.26
N ALA A 124 -2.19 -14.73 10.55
CA ALA A 124 -2.71 -16.00 11.03
C ALA A 124 -1.65 -16.67 11.95
N LEU A 125 -1.59 -16.19 13.19
CA LEU A 125 -0.66 -16.71 14.22
C LEU A 125 -1.30 -17.76 15.13
N LEU A 126 -2.63 -17.74 15.21
CA LEU A 126 -3.40 -18.81 15.83
C LEU A 126 -3.48 -19.94 14.79
N GLY A 127 -3.07 -21.16 15.16
CA GLY A 127 -3.21 -22.32 14.29
C GLY A 127 -4.69 -22.58 13.96
N ASP A 128 -4.96 -23.45 12.98
CA ASP A 128 -6.31 -23.82 12.52
C ASP A 128 -7.15 -24.60 13.58
N ASP A 129 -6.82 -24.49 14.87
CA ASP A 129 -7.38 -25.28 15.97
C ASP A 129 -8.55 -24.60 16.71
N GLU A 130 -8.99 -23.40 16.30
CA GLU A 130 -10.22 -22.82 16.86
C GLU A 130 -11.46 -23.37 16.12
N PRO A 131 -12.35 -24.14 16.79
CA PRO A 131 -13.64 -24.47 16.21
C PRO A 131 -14.42 -23.17 15.94
N PRO A 132 -15.22 -23.09 14.88
CA PRO A 132 -16.00 -21.90 14.58
C PRO A 132 -16.86 -21.55 15.79
N GLU A 133 -16.60 -20.38 16.42
CA GLU A 133 -17.52 -19.80 17.38
C GLU A 133 -18.87 -19.68 16.69
N ALA A 134 -19.85 -20.45 17.18
CA ALA A 134 -21.21 -20.39 16.69
C ALA A 134 -21.70 -18.94 16.81
N GLU A 135 -22.10 -18.36 15.68
CA GLU A 135 -22.69 -17.02 15.62
C GLU A 135 -23.78 -16.89 16.69
N ALA A 136 -23.54 -16.02 17.68
CA ALA A 136 -24.57 -15.61 18.61
C ALA A 136 -25.58 -14.75 17.83
N THR A 137 -26.67 -15.39 17.41
CA THR A 137 -27.84 -14.70 16.87
C THR A 137 -28.58 -14.04 18.03
N VAL A 138 -28.83 -12.74 17.90
CA VAL A 138 -29.77 -11.97 18.73
C VAL A 138 -31.10 -11.88 18.01
#